data_AF-A0A094NJ22-F1
#
_entry.id   AF-A0A094NJ22-F1
#
_cell.length_a   1.000
_cell.length_b   1.000
_cell.length_c   1.000
_cell.angle_alpha   90.00
_cell.angle_beta   90.00
_cell.angle_gamma   90.00
#
_symmetry.space_group_name_H-M   'P 1'
#
loop_
_entity.id
_entity.type
_entity.pdbx_description
1 polymer ?
#
loop_
_entity_poly.entity_id
_entity_poly.type
_entity_poly.pdbx_seq_one_letter_code
_entity_poly.pdbx_strand_id
1 'polypeptide(L)' 'AFGFMTRVALQAEKMNHHPEWFNVYSKVQITLISHDCGGLTKRDVKLAQFIDKAAASV' A
#
# COMPACT_ATOMS: atom_id res chain seq x y z
N ALA A 1 -5.44 7.96 9.91
CA ALA A 1 -5.71 6.95 8.87
C ALA A 1 -5.67 7.54 7.46
N PHE A 2 -6.58 8.44 7.10
CA PHE A 2 -6.71 8.85 5.70
C PHE A 2 -5.48 9.59 5.11
N GLY A 3 -4.80 10.44 5.89
CA GLY A 3 -3.53 11.05 5.44
C GLY A 3 -2.41 10.04 5.17
N PHE A 4 -2.35 8.94 5.95
CA PHE A 4 -1.47 7.80 5.67
C PHE A 4 -1.85 7.13 4.35
N MET A 5 -3.15 6.87 4.14
CA MET A 5 -3.65 6.30 2.88
C MET A 5 -3.32 7.20 1.68
N THR A 6 -3.48 8.52 1.79
CA THR A 6 -3.11 9.46 0.71
C THR A 6 -1.63 9.34 0.33
N ARG A 7 -0.72 9.22 1.31
CA ARG A 7 0.72 9.03 1.02
C ARG A 7 0.99 7.71 0.30
N VAL A 8 0.33 6.62 0.72
CA VAL A 8 0.43 5.31 0.08
C VAL A 8 -0.12 5.36 -1.35
N ALA A 9 -1.25 6.04 -1.58
CA ALA A 9 -1.86 6.20 -2.90
C ALA A 9 -0.91 6.94 -3.88
N LEU A 10 -0.27 8.04 -3.45
CA LEU A 10 0.71 8.76 -4.29
C LEU A 10 1.90 7.88 -4.68
N GLN A 11 2.38 7.03 -3.77
CA GLN A 11 3.47 6.11 -4.07
C GLN A 11 3.01 4.96 -4.97
N ALA A 12 1.80 4.44 -4.76
CA ALA A 12 1.19 3.40 -5.59
C ALA A 12 1.07 3.86 -7.05
N GLU A 13 0.57 5.09 -7.28
CA GLU A 13 0.52 5.71 -8.61
C GLU A 13 1.91 5.81 -9.25
N LYS A 14 2.91 6.31 -8.52
CA LYS A 14 4.29 6.39 -9.02
C LYS A 14 4.89 5.04 -9.38
N MET A 15 4.48 3.98 -8.68
CA MET A 15 4.94 2.61 -8.92
C MET A 15 4.11 1.85 -9.96
N ASN A 16 2.97 2.41 -10.38
CA ASN A 16 1.92 1.70 -11.10
C ASN A 16 1.61 0.33 -10.45
N HIS A 17 1.44 0.34 -9.13
CA HIS A 17 1.21 -0.84 -8.31
C HIS A 17 0.34 -0.46 -7.12
N HIS A 18 -0.89 -0.95 -7.08
CA HIS A 18 -1.91 -0.49 -6.14
C HIS A 18 -2.24 -1.54 -5.09
N PRO A 19 -2.47 -1.14 -3.83
CA PRO A 19 -2.94 -2.05 -2.80
C PRO A 19 -4.43 -2.36 -2.95
N GLU A 20 -4.83 -3.54 -2.51
CA GLU A 20 -6.20 -3.77 -2.08
C GLU A 20 -6.30 -3.40 -0.60
N TRP A 21 -7.26 -2.57 -0.21
CA TRP A 21 -7.41 -2.21 1.19
C TRP A 21 -8.85 -1.95 1.62
N PHE A 22 -9.06 -2.06 2.94
CA PHE A 22 -10.32 -1.78 3.60
C PHE A 22 -10.07 -0.86 4.78
N ASN A 23 -10.79 0.26 4.86
CA ASN A 23 -10.65 1.24 5.93
C ASN A 23 -11.95 1.41 6.72
N VAL A 24 -11.86 1.34 8.05
CA VAL A 24 -12.93 1.70 8.99
C VAL A 24 -12.35 2.64 10.04
N TYR A 25 -12.73 3.92 9.96
CA TYR A 25 -12.25 4.98 10.84
C TYR A 25 -10.72 5.00 10.95
N SER A 26 -10.15 4.53 12.07
CA SER A 26 -8.71 4.51 12.32
C SER A 26 -7.98 3.27 11.78
N LYS A 27 -8.70 2.21 11.40
CA LYS A 27 -8.12 0.92 10.99
C LYS A 27 -8.04 0.81 9.48
N VAL A 28 -6.88 0.41 8.96
CA VAL A 28 -6.67 0.12 7.54
C VAL A 28 -6.08 -1.29 7.43
N GLN A 29 -6.79 -2.18 6.74
CA GLN A 29 -6.31 -3.51 6.39
C GLN A 29 -5.82 -3.48 4.94
N ILE A 30 -4.63 -4.01 4.67
CA ILE A 30 -3.99 -3.93 3.35
C ILE A 30 -3.57 -5.33 2.90
N THR A 31 -3.93 -5.67 1.67
CA THR A 31 -3.48 -6.85 0.93
C THR A 31 -2.68 -6.39 -0.28
N LEU A 32 -1.53 -7.02 -0.53
CA LEU A 32 -0.67 -6.73 -1.69
C LEU A 32 -0.52 -7.98 -2.56
N ILE A 33 -0.77 -7.81 -3.86
CA ILE A 33 -0.60 -8.83 -4.88
C ILE A 33 -0.28 -8.16 -6.21
N SER A 34 0.58 -8.77 -7.01
CA SER A 34 0.75 -8.40 -8.41
C SER A 34 -0.25 -9.19 -9.26
N HIS A 35 -1.35 -8.54 -9.63
CA HIS A 35 -2.48 -9.17 -10.33
C HIS A 35 -2.11 -9.81 -11.66
N ASP A 36 -1.21 -9.17 -12.41
CA ASP A 36 -0.70 -9.65 -13.70
C ASP A 36 0.09 -10.97 -13.57
N CYS A 37 0.73 -11.20 -12.42
CA CYS A 37 1.45 -12.43 -12.10
C CYS A 37 0.64 -13.41 -11.23
N GLY A 38 -0.56 -13.03 -10.78
CA GLY A 38 -1.38 -13.81 -9.86
C GLY A 38 -0.72 -14.12 -8.51
N GLY A 39 0.26 -13.31 -8.08
CA GLY A 39 1.07 -13.63 -6.90
C GLY A 39 1.99 -12.50 -6.45
N LEU A 40 2.90 -12.82 -5.53
CA LEU A 40 3.85 -11.86 -4.97
C LEU A 40 5.01 -11.59 -5.93
N THR A 41 5.37 -10.32 -6.07
CA THR A 41 6.57 -9.87 -6.77
C THR A 41 7.35 -8.86 -5.94
N LYS A 42 8.47 -8.39 -6.49
CA LYS A 42 9.28 -7.32 -5.89
C LYS A 42 8.51 -6.00 -5.76
N ARG A 43 7.47 -5.77 -6.56
CA ARG A 43 6.62 -4.57 -6.46
C ARG A 43 5.86 -4.56 -5.14
N ASP A 44 5.32 -5.70 -4.74
CA ASP A 44 4.61 -5.88 -3.46
C ASP A 44 5.54 -5.59 -2.29
N VAL A 45 6.73 -6.19 -2.28
CA VAL A 45 7.73 -5.96 -1.23
C VAL A 45 8.13 -4.48 -1.14
N LYS A 46 8.35 -3.83 -2.30
CA LYS A 46 8.73 -2.42 -2.34
C LYS A 46 7.62 -1.49 -1.84
N LEU A 47 6.36 -1.80 -2.17
CA LEU A 47 5.22 -1.01 -1.70
C LEU A 47 5.00 -1.24 -0.20
N ALA A 48 5.12 -2.48 0.29
CA ALA A 48 5.04 -2.81 1.72
C ALA A 48 6.07 -2.02 2.55
N GLN A 49 7.33 -1.98 2.11
CA GLN A 49 8.38 -1.20 2.78
C GLN A 49 8.07 0.30 2.84
N PHE A 50 7.43 0.84 1.80
CA PHE A 50 6.98 2.23 1.83
C PHE A 50 5.82 2.43 2.79
N ILE A 51 4.85 1.52 2.78
CA ILE A 51 3.70 1.51 3.71
C ILE A 51 4.19 1.53 5.16
N ASP A 52 5.16 0.70 5.53
CA ASP A 52 5.73 0.68 6.89
C ASP A 52 6.34 2.03 7.28
N LYS A 53 7.11 2.64 6.37
CA LYS A 53 7.69 3.98 6.58
C LYS A 53 6.61 5.05 6.70
N ALA A 54 5.56 4.96 5.89
CA ALA A 54 4.44 5.89 5.92
C ALA A 54 3.64 5.77 7.21
N ALA A 55 3.47 4.55 7.75
CA ALA A 55 2.79 4.30 9.02
C ALA A 55 3.58 4.79 10.23
N ALA A 56 4.91 4.61 10.23
CA ALA A 56 5.78 4.99 11.35
C ALA A 56 6.00 6.51 11.51
N SER A 57 5.55 7.32 10.55
CA SER A 57 5.75 8.78 10.51
C SER A 57 4.47 9.57 10.76
N VAL A 58 3.49 8.94 11.44
CA VAL A 58 2.19 9.51 11.78
C VAL A 58 1.92 9.33 13.27
#